data_AF-A0A2H0RN00-F1
#
_entry.id   AF-A0A2H0RN00-F1
#
_cell.length_a   1.000
_cell.length_b   1.000
_cell.length_c   1.000
_cell.angle_alpha   90.00
_cell.angle_beta   90.00
_cell.angle_gamma   90.00
#
_symmetry.space_group_name_H-M   'P 1'
#
loop_
_entity.id
_entity.type
_entity.pdbx_description
1 polymer ?
#
loop_
_entity_poly.entity_id
_entity_poly.type
_entity_poly.pdbx_seq_one_letter_code
_entity_poly.pdbx_strand_id
1 'polypeptide(L)'
;MSDYYRIPRGADWNYGGQKWRLSRSKIDLYKECPRCFWLDNKKGLKRPAGYPFNLNSAVDQLLKTEFDVHRAASTQHPLQEKYGLAMKPAVHTKMRQWRENFEGVDTVHTATGLTVCGAIDDLWVDDAGTYYVVDYKATAKSEPVTELNEPWQDSYKRQMEVYQWLLRHNGLTVSDTGYFVYCTGKPDEAAFDGKLEFDVHVIPHTGKADWVDGVLEEIKVCLEGSLPREGTNCDHCLYRRVLRSEEEQEQGRLL
;
A
#
# COMPACT_ATOMS: atom_id res chain seq x y z
N MET A 1 25.28 -13.34 -7.03
CA MET A 1 23.99 -12.61 -6.95
C MET A 1 23.90 -12.01 -5.57
N SER A 2 23.34 -10.80 -5.42
CA SER A 2 23.16 -10.19 -4.10
C SER A 2 22.28 -11.07 -3.20
N ASP A 3 22.67 -11.27 -1.94
CA ASP A 3 21.85 -11.99 -0.96
C ASP A 3 20.53 -11.26 -0.69
N TYR A 4 20.51 -9.94 -0.92
CA TYR A 4 19.39 -9.04 -0.63
C TYR A 4 18.48 -8.80 -1.84
N TYR A 5 18.95 -9.09 -3.05
CA TYR A 5 18.23 -8.76 -4.27
C TYR A 5 18.36 -9.84 -5.34
N ARG A 6 17.25 -10.56 -5.55
CA ARG A 6 17.13 -11.68 -6.48
C ARG A 6 16.16 -11.34 -7.60
N ILE A 7 16.69 -11.24 -8.82
CA ILE A 7 15.94 -11.14 -10.07
C ILE A 7 16.56 -12.08 -11.12
N PRO A 8 15.78 -12.61 -12.07
CA PRO A 8 14.32 -12.50 -12.14
C PRO A 8 13.62 -13.30 -11.03
N ARG A 9 12.45 -12.83 -10.60
CA ARG A 9 11.53 -13.62 -9.76
C ARG A 9 11.06 -14.86 -10.54
N GLY A 10 10.85 -15.97 -9.82
CA GLY A 10 10.37 -17.23 -10.40
C GLY A 10 9.10 -17.07 -11.23
N ALA A 11 9.00 -17.82 -12.34
CA ALA A 11 7.96 -17.65 -13.36
C ALA A 11 6.53 -17.78 -12.83
N ASP A 12 6.29 -18.66 -11.84
CA ASP A 12 4.98 -18.83 -11.19
C ASP A 12 4.43 -17.56 -10.56
N TRP A 13 5.31 -16.63 -10.19
CA TRP A 13 4.99 -15.35 -9.56
C TRP A 13 5.01 -14.18 -10.54
N ASN A 14 5.08 -14.44 -11.84
CA ASN A 14 5.00 -13.44 -12.90
C ASN A 14 3.67 -13.60 -13.63
N TYR A 15 3.24 -12.57 -14.35
CA TYR A 15 2.00 -12.60 -15.12
C TYR A 15 1.96 -13.84 -16.04
N GLY A 16 0.88 -14.64 -15.91
CA GLY A 16 0.72 -15.95 -16.55
C GLY A 16 1.10 -17.15 -15.68
N GLY A 17 1.78 -16.93 -14.55
CA GLY A 17 2.10 -17.97 -13.57
C GLY A 17 0.96 -18.21 -12.57
N GLN A 18 0.89 -19.44 -12.03
CA GLN A 18 -0.21 -19.90 -11.16
C GLN A 18 -0.32 -19.16 -9.82
N LYS A 19 0.75 -18.51 -9.36
CA LYS A 19 0.81 -17.81 -8.07
C LYS A 19 0.75 -16.29 -8.22
N TRP A 20 0.65 -15.78 -9.44
CA TRP A 20 0.63 -14.35 -9.69
C TRP A 20 -0.72 -13.75 -9.34
N ARG A 21 -0.68 -12.72 -8.49
CA ARG A 21 -1.81 -11.86 -8.14
C ARG A 21 -1.35 -10.41 -8.26
N LEU A 22 -2.24 -9.53 -8.69
CA LEU A 22 -1.98 -8.11 -8.82
C LEU A 22 -2.19 -7.42 -7.46
N SER A 23 -1.09 -7.10 -6.77
CA SER A 23 -1.21 -6.40 -5.48
C SER A 23 -1.54 -4.92 -5.68
N ARG A 24 -2.17 -4.31 -4.66
CA ARG A 24 -2.36 -2.85 -4.56
C ARG A 24 -1.09 -2.05 -4.88
N SER A 25 0.07 -2.47 -4.36
CA SER A 25 1.34 -1.78 -4.63
C SER A 25 1.81 -1.90 -6.08
N LYS A 26 1.40 -2.94 -6.81
CA LYS A 26 1.66 -3.05 -8.26
C LYS A 26 0.73 -2.15 -9.08
N ILE A 27 -0.50 -1.91 -8.63
CA ILE A 27 -1.40 -0.93 -9.25
C ILE A 27 -0.77 0.47 -9.15
N ASP A 28 -0.25 0.83 -7.97
CA ASP A 28 0.45 2.11 -7.77
C ASP A 28 1.72 2.20 -8.63
N LEU A 29 2.51 1.12 -8.72
CA LEU A 29 3.67 1.05 -9.61
C LEU A 29 3.31 1.27 -11.09
N TYR A 30 2.14 0.77 -11.54
CA TYR A 30 1.65 1.02 -12.90
C TYR A 30 1.35 2.50 -13.12
N LYS A 31 0.65 3.14 -12.16
CA LYS A 31 0.38 4.58 -12.19
C LYS A 31 1.65 5.42 -12.22
N GLU A 32 2.69 5.00 -11.51
CA GLU A 32 3.97 5.68 -11.50
C GLU A 32 4.74 5.47 -12.82
N CYS A 33 4.87 4.23 -13.29
CA CYS A 33 5.62 3.90 -14.49
C CYS A 33 5.17 2.56 -15.11
N PRO A 34 4.43 2.59 -16.23
CA PRO A 34 3.99 1.38 -16.93
C PRO A 34 5.15 0.45 -17.33
N ARG A 35 6.31 1.00 -17.72
CA ARG A 35 7.51 0.20 -18.04
C ARG A 35 8.05 -0.56 -16.84
N CYS A 36 8.19 0.09 -15.69
CA CYS A 36 8.68 -0.59 -14.49
C CYS A 36 7.67 -1.66 -14.03
N PHE A 37 6.38 -1.33 -14.06
CA PHE A 37 5.32 -2.28 -13.78
C PHE A 37 5.39 -3.52 -14.70
N TRP A 38 5.53 -3.31 -16.01
CA TRP A 38 5.61 -4.39 -16.99
C TRP A 38 6.84 -5.27 -16.77
N LEU A 39 8.02 -4.66 -16.57
CA LEU A 39 9.26 -5.42 -16.33
C LEU A 39 9.16 -6.24 -15.04
N ASP A 40 8.59 -5.68 -13.97
CA ASP A 40 8.39 -6.38 -12.70
C ASP A 40 7.41 -7.55 -12.85
N ASN A 41 6.23 -7.29 -13.40
CA ASN A 41 5.15 -8.28 -13.40
C ASN A 41 5.29 -9.31 -14.52
N LYS A 42 5.71 -8.91 -15.73
CA LYS A 42 5.85 -9.82 -16.88
C LYS A 42 7.21 -10.51 -16.95
N LYS A 43 8.29 -9.86 -16.51
CA LYS A 43 9.65 -10.42 -16.59
C LYS A 43 10.27 -10.79 -15.24
N GLY A 44 9.58 -10.50 -14.12
CA GLY A 44 10.14 -10.75 -12.79
C GLY A 44 11.31 -9.81 -12.44
N LEU A 45 11.48 -8.73 -13.19
CA LEU A 45 12.57 -7.75 -13.04
C LEU A 45 12.07 -6.57 -12.21
N LYS A 46 11.81 -6.82 -10.92
CA LYS A 46 11.41 -5.78 -9.97
C LYS A 46 12.48 -4.68 -9.87
N ARG A 47 12.16 -3.55 -9.23
CA ARG A 47 13.19 -2.56 -8.87
C ARG A 47 13.98 -3.06 -7.65
N PRO A 48 15.25 -2.63 -7.46
CA PRO A 48 15.94 -2.77 -6.19
C PRO A 48 15.06 -2.24 -5.05
N ALA A 49 14.94 -3.01 -3.97
CA ALA A 49 14.15 -2.60 -2.82
C ALA A 49 14.93 -1.60 -1.96
N GLY A 50 14.21 -0.69 -1.29
CA GLY A 50 14.78 0.11 -0.21
C GLY A 50 14.98 -0.70 1.07
N TYR A 51 15.48 -0.05 2.11
CA TYR A 51 15.60 -0.64 3.44
C TYR A 51 14.23 -0.87 4.09
N PRO A 52 14.08 -1.90 4.94
CA PRO A 52 12.83 -2.13 5.64
C PRO A 52 12.59 -1.07 6.73
N PHE A 53 11.34 -0.63 6.87
CA PHE A 53 10.91 0.30 7.93
C PHE A 53 10.42 -0.47 9.16
N ASN A 54 11.32 -1.17 9.85
CA ASN A 54 10.97 -2.07 10.95
C ASN A 54 10.37 -1.35 12.17
N LEU A 55 10.80 -0.12 12.48
CA LEU A 55 10.18 0.68 13.56
C LEU A 55 8.72 1.03 13.22
N ASN A 56 8.47 1.47 11.99
CA ASN A 56 7.12 1.78 11.52
C ASN A 56 6.23 0.52 11.55
N SER A 57 6.79 -0.63 11.17
CA SER A 57 6.11 -1.92 11.23
C SER A 57 5.81 -2.36 12.67
N ALA A 58 6.69 -2.04 13.62
CA ALA A 58 6.44 -2.31 15.04
C ALA A 58 5.30 -1.44 15.60
N VAL A 59 5.25 -0.16 15.23
CA VAL A 59 4.13 0.74 15.60
C VAL A 59 2.81 0.21 15.04
N ASP A 60 2.78 -0.17 13.77
CA ASP A 60 1.61 -0.80 13.13
C ASP A 60 1.15 -2.06 13.89
N GLN A 61 2.07 -2.96 14.22
CA GLN A 61 1.76 -4.18 14.97
C GLN A 61 1.22 -3.91 16.38
N LEU A 62 1.75 -2.89 17.06
CA LEU A 62 1.27 -2.47 18.37
C LEU A 62 -0.14 -1.89 18.29
N LEU A 63 -0.43 -1.03 17.30
CA LEU A 63 -1.79 -0.54 17.04
C LEU A 63 -2.75 -1.70 16.77
N LYS A 64 -2.37 -2.67 15.92
CA LYS A 64 -3.18 -3.87 15.68
C LYS A 64 -3.51 -4.59 16.98
N THR A 65 -2.51 -4.79 17.83
CA THR A 65 -2.67 -5.45 19.14
C THR A 65 -3.60 -4.66 20.07
N GLU A 66 -3.45 -3.33 20.13
CA GLU A 66 -4.29 -2.44 20.93
C GLU A 66 -5.76 -2.48 20.46
N PHE A 67 -5.99 -2.30 19.16
CA PHE A 67 -7.33 -2.38 18.57
C PHE A 67 -7.95 -3.79 18.68
N ASP A 68 -7.14 -4.86 18.73
CA ASP A 68 -7.61 -6.24 18.97
C ASP A 68 -8.24 -6.43 20.35
N VAL A 69 -7.71 -5.77 21.39
CA VAL A 69 -8.31 -5.79 22.74
C VAL A 69 -9.74 -5.20 22.70
N HIS A 70 -9.90 -4.05 22.05
CA HIS A 70 -11.18 -3.38 21.91
C HIS A 70 -12.17 -4.17 21.04
N ARG A 71 -11.69 -4.76 19.94
CA ARG A 71 -12.49 -5.63 19.06
C ARG A 71 -13.03 -6.86 19.80
N ALA A 72 -12.20 -7.53 20.59
CA ALA A 72 -12.60 -8.70 21.36
C ALA A 72 -13.61 -8.35 22.45
N ALA A 73 -13.44 -7.19 23.09
CA ALA A 73 -14.36 -6.68 24.11
C ALA A 73 -15.63 -6.03 23.53
N SER A 74 -15.72 -5.85 22.21
CA SER A 74 -16.77 -5.07 21.54
C SER A 74 -16.90 -3.63 22.07
N THR A 75 -15.78 -3.03 22.47
CA THR A 75 -15.71 -1.66 22.99
C THR A 75 -15.17 -0.69 21.94
N GLN A 76 -15.52 0.58 22.10
CA GLN A 76 -14.92 1.68 21.34
C GLN A 76 -13.48 1.92 21.82
N HIS A 77 -12.60 2.30 20.90
CA HIS A 77 -11.22 2.67 21.21
C HIS A 77 -11.14 4.15 21.67
N PRO A 78 -10.29 4.51 22.65
CA PRO A 78 -10.15 5.90 23.12
C PRO A 78 -9.84 6.92 22.03
N LEU A 79 -9.04 6.54 21.01
CA LEU A 79 -8.83 7.38 19.82
C LEU A 79 -10.12 7.66 19.05
N GLN A 80 -11.03 6.69 18.93
CA GLN A 80 -12.32 6.93 18.26
C GLN A 80 -13.17 7.91 19.05
N GLU A 81 -13.22 7.78 20.39
CA GLU A 81 -13.93 8.71 21.28
C GLU A 81 -13.36 10.12 21.21
N LYS A 82 -12.03 10.27 21.28
CA LYS A 82 -11.32 11.56 21.19
C LYS A 82 -11.69 12.33 19.93
N TYR A 83 -11.93 11.63 18.83
CA TYR A 83 -12.29 12.22 17.53
C TYR A 83 -13.80 12.26 17.27
N GLY A 84 -14.64 11.88 18.24
CA GLY A 84 -16.11 11.88 18.09
C GLY A 84 -16.63 10.88 17.06
N LEU A 85 -15.87 9.82 16.78
CA LEU A 85 -16.22 8.80 15.79
C LEU A 85 -17.00 7.69 16.47
N ALA A 86 -18.34 7.71 16.37
CA ALA A 86 -19.25 6.69 16.91
C ALA A 86 -19.13 5.36 16.14
N MET A 87 -18.01 4.67 16.34
CA MET A 87 -17.61 3.45 15.65
C MET A 87 -16.84 2.56 16.62
N LYS A 88 -16.70 1.28 16.27
CA LYS A 88 -15.84 0.34 17.00
C LYS A 88 -15.00 -0.48 16.03
N PRO A 89 -13.90 -1.09 16.48
CA PRO A 89 -13.11 -1.97 15.63
C PRO A 89 -13.95 -3.17 15.21
N ALA A 90 -14.01 -3.44 13.91
CA ALA A 90 -14.99 -4.34 13.34
C ALA A 90 -14.63 -5.80 13.59
N VAL A 91 -15.61 -6.60 14.04
CA VAL A 91 -15.48 -8.05 14.14
C VAL A 91 -15.82 -8.66 12.79
N HIS A 92 -14.90 -9.44 12.23
CA HIS A 92 -15.13 -10.17 10.98
C HIS A 92 -14.33 -11.49 10.97
N THR A 93 -14.94 -12.56 10.47
CA THR A 93 -14.33 -13.91 10.47
C THR A 93 -13.05 -13.98 9.64
N LYS A 94 -12.96 -13.16 8.58
CA LYS A 94 -11.76 -13.03 7.72
C LYS A 94 -10.75 -11.98 8.20
N MET A 95 -10.97 -11.30 9.32
CA MET A 95 -10.10 -10.17 9.73
C MET A 95 -8.62 -10.56 9.83
N ARG A 96 -8.32 -11.73 10.40
CA ARG A 96 -6.96 -12.25 10.47
C ARG A 96 -6.34 -12.39 9.08
N GLN A 97 -7.00 -13.13 8.18
CA GLN A 97 -6.57 -13.33 6.79
C GLN A 97 -6.35 -12.00 6.06
N TRP A 98 -7.28 -11.05 6.21
CA TRP A 98 -7.24 -9.76 5.51
C TRP A 98 -6.08 -8.85 5.92
N ARG A 99 -5.51 -9.07 7.11
CA ARG A 99 -4.33 -8.37 7.61
C ARG A 99 -3.00 -9.03 7.23
N GLU A 100 -3.02 -10.29 6.79
CA GLU A 100 -1.81 -11.02 6.43
C GLU A 100 -1.31 -10.64 5.03
N ASN A 101 -0.08 -10.15 4.93
CA ASN A 101 0.51 -9.62 3.68
C ASN A 101 0.53 -10.62 2.50
N PHE A 102 0.60 -11.93 2.80
CA PHE A 102 0.64 -12.99 1.78
C PHE A 102 -0.73 -13.61 1.47
N GLU A 103 -1.77 -13.27 2.24
CA GLU A 103 -3.13 -13.74 2.00
C GLU A 103 -3.99 -12.56 1.53
N GLY A 104 -4.25 -11.62 2.44
CA GLY A 104 -4.93 -10.36 2.20
C GLY A 104 -6.41 -10.51 1.86
N VAL A 105 -7.05 -9.37 1.60
CA VAL A 105 -8.31 -9.30 0.85
C VAL A 105 -7.97 -9.55 -0.62
N ASP A 106 -8.72 -10.41 -1.29
CA ASP A 106 -8.62 -10.58 -2.73
C ASP A 106 -9.99 -10.69 -3.41
N THR A 107 -9.98 -10.49 -4.71
CA THR A 107 -11.13 -10.72 -5.60
C THR A 107 -10.65 -10.90 -7.04
N VAL A 108 -11.48 -11.50 -7.88
CA VAL A 108 -11.23 -11.59 -9.32
C VAL A 108 -11.97 -10.46 -10.01
N HIS A 109 -11.23 -9.58 -10.69
CA HIS A 109 -11.83 -8.56 -11.55
C HIS A 109 -12.38 -9.23 -12.81
N THR A 110 -13.71 -9.33 -12.90
CA THR A 110 -14.39 -10.15 -13.91
C THR A 110 -14.05 -9.73 -15.34
N ALA A 111 -13.93 -8.43 -15.61
CA ALA A 111 -13.66 -7.92 -16.95
C ALA A 111 -12.27 -8.29 -17.49
N THR A 112 -11.27 -8.43 -16.61
CA THR A 112 -9.88 -8.69 -17.02
C THR A 112 -9.37 -10.08 -16.63
N GLY A 113 -10.09 -10.79 -15.76
CA GLY A 113 -9.69 -12.05 -15.16
C GLY A 113 -8.53 -11.93 -14.17
N LEU A 114 -8.09 -10.71 -13.83
CA LEU A 114 -6.99 -10.49 -12.90
C LEU A 114 -7.45 -10.74 -11.46
N THR A 115 -6.69 -11.54 -10.71
CA THR A 115 -6.84 -11.60 -9.25
C THR A 115 -6.16 -10.39 -8.63
N VAL A 116 -6.91 -9.52 -7.97
CA VAL A 116 -6.42 -8.31 -7.29
C VAL A 116 -6.38 -8.58 -5.80
N CYS A 117 -5.32 -8.16 -5.12
CA CYS A 117 -5.18 -8.38 -3.68
C CYS A 117 -4.54 -7.21 -2.92
N GLY A 118 -4.77 -7.19 -1.60
CA GLY A 118 -4.17 -6.23 -0.68
C GLY A 118 -4.42 -6.60 0.78
N ALA A 119 -3.46 -6.29 1.65
CA ALA A 119 -3.62 -6.44 3.09
C ALA A 119 -3.97 -5.09 3.73
N ILE A 120 -5.04 -5.08 4.52
CA ILE A 120 -5.49 -3.91 5.28
C ILE A 120 -4.87 -3.91 6.68
N ASP A 121 -4.80 -2.75 7.34
CA ASP A 121 -4.38 -2.71 8.73
C ASP A 121 -5.55 -2.93 9.67
N ASP A 122 -6.68 -2.24 9.46
CA ASP A 122 -7.88 -2.42 10.27
C ASP A 122 -9.18 -2.03 9.54
N LEU A 123 -10.31 -2.41 10.12
CA LEU A 123 -11.65 -1.93 9.78
C LEU A 123 -12.37 -1.46 11.03
N TRP A 124 -13.02 -0.32 10.94
CA TRP A 124 -14.00 0.13 11.92
C TRP A 124 -15.41 -0.04 11.35
N VAL A 125 -16.40 -0.12 12.23
CA VAL A 125 -17.82 -0.26 11.86
C VAL A 125 -18.67 0.67 12.72
N ASP A 126 -19.63 1.34 12.09
CA ASP A 126 -20.65 2.14 12.79
C ASP A 126 -21.88 1.28 13.18
N ASP A 127 -22.84 1.89 13.87
CA ASP A 127 -24.08 1.21 14.28
C ASP A 127 -25.01 0.87 13.11
N ALA A 128 -24.81 1.48 11.93
CA ALA A 128 -25.53 1.16 10.71
C ALA A 128 -24.95 -0.06 9.98
N GLY A 129 -23.79 -0.59 10.42
CA GLY A 129 -23.09 -1.69 9.77
C GLY A 129 -22.24 -1.24 8.57
N THR A 130 -21.95 0.06 8.44
CA THR A 130 -21.03 0.59 7.44
C THR A 130 -19.60 0.41 7.91
N TYR A 131 -18.77 -0.17 7.06
CA TYR A 131 -17.35 -0.38 7.31
C TYR A 131 -16.51 0.80 6.83
N TYR A 132 -15.49 1.13 7.60
CA TYR A 132 -14.51 2.19 7.31
C TYR A 132 -13.13 1.56 7.29
N VAL A 133 -12.43 1.70 6.17
CA VAL A 133 -11.05 1.23 6.04
C VAL A 133 -10.14 2.11 6.88
N VAL A 134 -9.26 1.48 7.64
CA VAL A 134 -8.29 2.15 8.49
C VAL A 134 -6.89 1.67 8.13
N ASP A 135 -6.00 2.61 7.88
CA ASP A 135 -4.62 2.36 7.49
C ASP A 135 -3.67 3.06 8.45
N TYR A 136 -2.65 2.35 8.93
CA TYR A 136 -1.75 2.85 9.95
C TYR A 136 -0.48 3.41 9.29
N LYS A 137 -0.13 4.64 9.67
CA LYS A 137 1.08 5.31 9.17
C LYS A 137 1.94 5.73 10.34
N ALA A 138 3.24 5.50 10.21
CA ALA A 138 4.22 5.98 11.17
C ALA A 138 5.32 6.74 10.45
N THR A 139 5.84 7.80 11.08
CA THR A 139 7.02 8.56 10.66
C THR A 139 7.67 9.19 11.89
N ALA A 140 8.81 9.88 11.72
CA ALA A 140 9.31 10.84 12.70
C ALA A 140 9.55 12.20 12.02
N LYS A 141 9.07 13.28 12.64
CA LYS A 141 9.18 14.68 12.17
C LYS A 141 9.09 15.61 13.37
N SER A 142 9.65 16.82 13.28
CA SER A 142 9.52 17.84 14.33
C SER A 142 8.07 18.31 14.48
N GLU A 143 7.34 18.44 13.37
CA GLU A 143 5.93 18.79 13.37
C GLU A 143 5.06 17.55 13.11
N PRO A 144 3.96 17.37 13.86
CA PRO A 144 3.08 16.23 13.70
C PRO A 144 2.38 16.27 12.33
N VAL A 145 2.23 15.09 11.71
CA VAL A 145 1.39 14.97 10.51
C VAL A 145 -0.07 14.98 10.93
N THR A 146 -0.78 16.04 10.55
CA THR A 146 -2.21 16.25 10.85
C THR A 146 -3.10 16.16 9.60
N GLU A 147 -2.49 16.15 8.41
CA GLU A 147 -3.16 16.11 7.11
C GLU A 147 -2.29 15.41 6.04
N LEU A 148 -2.92 15.01 4.93
CA LEU A 148 -2.27 14.31 3.81
C LEU A 148 -2.12 15.19 2.56
N ASN A 149 -1.28 16.22 2.63
CA ASN A 149 -1.12 17.23 1.58
C ASN A 149 0.16 17.12 0.74
N GLU A 150 1.07 16.22 1.07
CA GLU A 150 2.32 16.03 0.33
C GLU A 150 2.10 15.20 -0.95
N PRO A 151 2.79 15.50 -2.07
CA PRO A 151 2.57 14.79 -3.35
C PRO A 151 2.73 13.26 -3.27
N TRP A 152 3.65 12.77 -2.44
CA TRP A 152 3.88 11.33 -2.27
C TRP A 152 2.77 10.63 -1.47
N GLN A 153 1.97 11.38 -0.70
CA GLN A 153 0.84 10.85 0.08
C GLN A 153 -0.37 10.51 -0.80
N ASP A 154 -0.39 10.91 -2.07
CA ASP A 154 -1.41 10.46 -3.02
C ASP A 154 -1.36 8.94 -3.24
N SER A 155 -0.20 8.30 -3.03
CA SER A 155 -0.09 6.84 -3.02
C SER A 155 -0.85 6.20 -1.86
N TYR A 156 -0.97 6.89 -0.72
CA TYR A 156 -1.73 6.44 0.45
C TYR A 156 -3.23 6.57 0.20
N LYS A 157 -3.67 7.65 -0.43
CA LYS A 157 -5.06 7.85 -0.83
C LYS A 157 -5.51 6.76 -1.81
N ARG A 158 -4.71 6.49 -2.85
CA ARG A 158 -4.97 5.38 -3.79
C ARG A 158 -4.97 4.01 -3.10
N GLN A 159 -4.08 3.81 -2.13
CA GLN A 159 -4.06 2.59 -1.33
C GLN A 159 -5.41 2.38 -0.61
N MET A 160 -5.90 3.40 0.08
CA MET A 160 -7.20 3.38 0.76
C MET A 160 -8.34 3.02 -0.21
N GLU A 161 -8.37 3.68 -1.38
CA GLU A 161 -9.41 3.49 -2.40
C GLU A 161 -9.40 2.06 -2.98
N VAL A 162 -8.23 1.47 -3.22
CA VAL A 162 -8.13 0.06 -3.65
C VAL A 162 -8.65 -0.89 -2.58
N TYR A 163 -8.42 -0.62 -1.30
CA TYR A 163 -8.96 -1.44 -0.21
C TYR A 163 -10.48 -1.31 -0.08
N GLN A 164 -11.02 -0.10 -0.22
CA GLN A 164 -12.46 0.12 -0.30
C GLN A 164 -13.07 -0.68 -1.46
N TRP A 165 -12.46 -0.63 -2.64
CA TRP A 165 -12.88 -1.42 -3.80
C TRP A 165 -12.85 -2.93 -3.52
N LEU A 166 -11.75 -3.46 -2.95
CA LEU A 166 -11.59 -4.87 -2.63
C LEU A 166 -12.66 -5.38 -1.64
N LEU A 167 -12.94 -4.61 -0.61
CA LEU A 167 -13.89 -4.97 0.44
C LEU A 167 -15.34 -4.88 -0.05
N ARG A 168 -15.68 -3.91 -0.91
CA ARG A 168 -16.98 -3.85 -1.61
C ARG A 168 -17.19 -5.08 -2.48
N HIS A 169 -16.16 -5.50 -3.22
CA HIS A 169 -16.19 -6.75 -4.00
C HIS A 169 -16.25 -8.02 -3.16
N ASN A 170 -16.01 -7.91 -1.84
CA ASN A 170 -16.21 -8.98 -0.87
C ASN A 170 -17.57 -8.88 -0.14
N GLY A 171 -18.47 -8.01 -0.60
CA GLY A 171 -19.86 -7.91 -0.14
C GLY A 171 -20.08 -6.99 1.07
N LEU A 172 -19.10 -6.18 1.44
CA LEU A 172 -19.21 -5.26 2.57
C LEU A 172 -19.80 -3.92 2.11
N THR A 173 -20.66 -3.34 2.94
CA THR A 173 -21.07 -1.93 2.81
C THR A 173 -19.94 -1.06 3.33
N VAL A 174 -19.12 -0.51 2.44
CA VAL A 174 -17.92 0.26 2.81
C VAL A 174 -18.09 1.74 2.47
N SER A 175 -17.84 2.61 3.45
CA SER A 175 -17.85 4.07 3.29
C SER A 175 -16.79 4.55 2.28
N ASP A 176 -17.09 5.62 1.56
CA ASP A 176 -16.11 6.37 0.77
C ASP A 176 -15.08 7.08 1.66
N THR A 177 -15.41 7.31 2.94
CA THR A 177 -14.47 7.79 3.95
C THR A 177 -13.70 6.62 4.56
N GLY A 178 -12.38 6.70 4.52
CA GLY A 178 -11.46 5.92 5.35
C GLY A 178 -10.68 6.82 6.31
N TYR A 179 -9.94 6.21 7.23
CA TYR A 179 -9.16 6.93 8.22
C TYR A 179 -7.70 6.47 8.23
N PHE A 180 -6.79 7.43 8.33
CA PHE A 180 -5.39 7.15 8.63
C PHE A 180 -5.15 7.37 10.11
N VAL A 181 -4.68 6.36 10.84
CA VAL A 181 -4.11 6.55 12.17
C VAL A 181 -2.63 6.86 11.97
N TYR A 182 -2.28 8.13 12.09
CA TYR A 182 -0.94 8.63 11.78
C TYR A 182 -0.16 8.91 13.06
N CYS A 183 0.86 8.11 13.33
CA CYS A 183 1.79 8.25 14.44
C CYS A 183 3.05 9.00 14.00
N THR A 184 3.26 10.21 14.52
CA THR A 184 4.48 10.98 14.28
C THR A 184 5.36 10.95 15.52
N GLY A 185 6.48 10.25 15.42
CA GLY A 185 7.49 10.18 16.47
C GLY A 185 8.19 11.52 16.62
N LYS A 186 8.43 11.92 17.88
CA LYS A 186 9.03 13.20 18.28
C LYS A 186 10.55 13.06 18.39
N PRO A 187 11.33 13.60 17.44
CA PRO A 187 12.79 13.48 17.45
C PRO A 187 13.47 14.51 18.36
N ASP A 188 12.72 15.47 18.88
CA ASP A 188 13.18 16.67 19.59
C ASP A 188 12.85 16.66 21.10
N GLU A 189 12.43 15.51 21.63
CA GLU A 189 12.34 15.29 23.08
C GLU A 189 13.70 15.48 23.77
N ALA A 190 13.66 15.85 25.05
CA ALA A 190 14.87 16.20 25.81
C ALA A 190 15.93 15.08 25.87
N ALA A 191 15.49 13.82 25.79
CA ALA A 191 16.34 12.62 25.74
C ALA A 191 15.58 11.46 25.08
N PHE A 192 16.32 10.43 24.65
CA PHE A 192 15.71 9.22 24.07
C PHE A 192 15.14 8.28 25.14
N ASP A 193 15.80 8.09 26.28
CA ASP A 193 15.33 7.27 27.42
C ASP A 193 14.75 5.88 27.08
N GLY A 194 15.19 5.28 25.97
CA GLY A 194 14.68 3.99 25.48
C GLY A 194 13.23 4.03 24.98
N LYS A 195 12.69 5.22 24.69
CA LYS A 195 11.31 5.47 24.31
C LYS A 195 11.25 6.43 23.12
N LEU A 196 10.35 6.17 22.18
CA LEU A 196 9.95 7.16 21.19
C LEU A 196 8.54 7.65 21.55
N GLU A 197 8.39 8.95 21.74
CA GLU A 197 7.09 9.57 21.99
C GLU A 197 6.41 9.88 20.67
N PHE A 198 5.08 9.76 20.61
CA PHE A 198 4.32 9.95 19.38
C PHE A 198 3.17 10.94 19.59
N ASP A 199 2.98 11.82 18.62
CA ASP A 199 1.66 12.43 18.37
C ASP A 199 0.86 11.52 17.44
N VAL A 200 -0.38 11.23 17.82
CA VAL A 200 -1.28 10.37 17.05
C VAL A 200 -2.48 11.18 16.55
N HIS A 201 -2.64 11.22 15.24
CA HIS A 201 -3.75 11.88 14.57
C HIS A 201 -4.60 10.90 13.76
N VAL A 202 -5.92 11.04 13.86
CA VAL A 202 -6.87 10.34 13.00
C VAL A 202 -7.24 11.28 11.85
N ILE A 203 -6.78 10.98 10.64
CA ILE A 203 -6.94 11.84 9.46
C ILE A 203 -7.96 11.20 8.53
N PRO A 204 -9.13 11.83 8.28
CA PRO A 204 -10.12 11.31 7.35
C PRO A 204 -9.65 11.52 5.90
N HIS A 205 -9.95 10.55 5.04
CA HIS A 205 -9.85 10.68 3.58
C HIS A 205 -11.13 10.17 2.94
N THR A 206 -11.84 11.06 2.23
CA THR A 206 -13.00 10.67 1.41
C THR A 206 -12.54 10.51 -0.02
N GLY A 207 -12.33 9.27 -0.42
CA GLY A 207 -11.90 8.89 -1.76
C GLY A 207 -13.03 8.31 -2.59
N LYS A 208 -12.76 8.11 -3.88
CA LYS A 208 -13.62 7.32 -4.76
C LYS A 208 -12.78 6.23 -5.41
N ALA A 209 -13.33 5.02 -5.45
CA ALA A 209 -12.65 3.87 -6.02
C ALA A 209 -13.12 3.52 -7.44
N ASP A 210 -13.86 4.43 -8.09
CA ASP A 210 -14.39 4.28 -9.45
C ASP A 210 -13.29 4.25 -10.53
N TRP A 211 -12.10 4.78 -10.23
CA TRP A 211 -10.94 4.70 -11.11
C TRP A 211 -10.32 3.30 -11.20
N VAL A 212 -10.57 2.42 -10.21
CA VAL A 212 -9.85 1.15 -10.07
C VAL A 212 -10.13 0.23 -11.26
N ASP A 213 -11.39 0.06 -11.65
CA ASP A 213 -11.78 -0.85 -12.74
C ASP A 213 -11.12 -0.47 -14.07
N GLY A 214 -11.18 0.81 -14.45
CA GLY A 214 -10.55 1.30 -15.68
C GLY A 214 -9.04 1.10 -15.69
N VAL A 215 -8.38 1.25 -14.54
CA VAL A 215 -6.93 1.02 -14.43
C VAL A 215 -6.59 -0.46 -14.51
N LEU A 216 -7.43 -1.35 -14.00
CA LEU A 216 -7.25 -2.79 -14.14
C LEU A 216 -7.34 -3.22 -15.61
N GLU A 217 -8.23 -2.61 -16.40
CA GLU A 217 -8.32 -2.82 -17.85
C GLU A 217 -7.06 -2.34 -18.57
N GLU A 218 -6.58 -1.13 -18.27
CA GLU A 218 -5.32 -0.63 -18.83
C GLU A 218 -4.13 -1.51 -18.47
N ILE A 219 -4.07 -1.98 -17.21
CA ILE A 219 -3.03 -2.91 -16.73
C ILE A 219 -3.06 -4.21 -17.54
N LYS A 220 -4.24 -4.77 -17.81
CA LYS A 220 -4.40 -5.98 -18.61
C LYS A 220 -3.83 -5.79 -20.01
N VAL A 221 -4.20 -4.70 -20.69
CA VAL A 221 -3.66 -4.35 -22.02
C VAL A 221 -2.14 -4.18 -21.97
N CYS A 222 -1.62 -3.47 -20.96
CA CYS A 222 -0.18 -3.28 -20.76
C CYS A 222 0.54 -4.64 -20.61
N LEU A 223 0.05 -5.53 -19.76
CA LEU A 223 0.63 -6.85 -19.54
C LEU A 223 0.59 -7.74 -20.78
N GLU A 224 -0.41 -7.61 -21.65
CA GLU A 224 -0.52 -8.43 -22.86
C GLU A 224 0.25 -7.85 -24.04
N GLY A 225 0.44 -6.53 -24.06
CA GLY A 225 1.17 -5.81 -25.08
C GLY A 225 2.71 -5.96 -25.03
N SER A 226 3.33 -5.14 -25.89
CA SER A 226 4.77 -4.94 -25.97
C SER A 226 5.28 -4.06 -24.81
N LEU A 227 6.61 -3.91 -24.70
CA LEU A 227 7.23 -3.10 -23.65
C LEU A 227 6.71 -1.64 -23.71
N PRO A 228 6.04 -1.13 -22.67
CA PRO A 228 5.44 0.20 -22.72
C PRO A 228 6.49 1.30 -22.56
N ARG A 229 6.06 2.56 -22.76
CA ARG A 229 6.89 3.75 -22.54
C ARG A 229 7.23 3.94 -21.06
N GLU A 230 8.28 4.70 -20.82
CA GLU A 230 8.69 5.13 -19.49
C GLU A 230 7.66 6.10 -18.90
N GLY A 231 7.47 6.07 -17.59
CA GLY A 231 6.72 7.11 -16.89
C GLY A 231 7.47 8.44 -16.95
N THR A 232 6.74 9.55 -17.03
CA THR A 232 7.30 10.89 -17.26
C THR A 232 8.36 11.29 -16.23
N ASN A 233 8.13 10.98 -14.95
CA ASN A 233 9.00 11.35 -13.83
C ASN A 233 9.48 10.10 -13.07
N CYS A 234 9.87 9.05 -13.79
CA CYS A 234 10.34 7.81 -13.16
C CYS A 234 11.86 7.84 -12.94
N ASP A 235 12.27 8.08 -11.69
CA ASP A 235 13.69 8.13 -11.28
C ASP A 235 14.45 6.85 -11.66
N HIS A 236 13.80 5.69 -11.54
CA HIS A 236 14.43 4.41 -11.90
C HIS A 236 14.68 4.28 -13.41
N CYS A 237 13.77 4.79 -14.24
CA CYS A 237 13.97 4.82 -15.69
C CYS A 237 15.06 5.83 -16.08
N LEU A 238 15.06 7.01 -15.46
CA LEU A 238 16.10 8.02 -15.63
C LEU A 238 17.48 7.43 -15.29
N TYR A 239 17.63 6.85 -14.10
CA TYR A 239 18.85 6.19 -13.64
C TYR A 239 19.37 5.16 -14.65
N ARG A 240 18.51 4.23 -15.08
CA ARG A 240 18.89 3.18 -16.05
C ARG A 240 19.27 3.73 -17.42
N ARG A 241 18.63 4.80 -17.86
CA ARG A 241 18.91 5.42 -19.16
C ARG A 241 20.24 6.16 -19.15
N VAL A 242 20.51 6.93 -18.09
CA VAL A 242 21.76 7.67 -17.93
C VAL A 242 22.94 6.71 -17.83
N LEU A 243 22.89 5.72 -16.93
CA LEU A 243 24.01 4.78 -16.78
C LEU A 243 24.30 3.99 -18.06
N ARG A 244 23.26 3.48 -18.72
CA ARG A 244 23.45 2.75 -19.98
C ARG A 244 24.11 3.63 -21.04
N SER A 245 23.70 4.89 -21.16
CA SER A 245 24.31 5.84 -22.11
C SER A 245 25.80 6.05 -21.83
N GLU A 246 26.18 6.22 -20.56
CA GLU A 246 27.60 6.39 -20.17
C GLU A 246 28.41 5.11 -20.45
N GLU A 247 27.87 3.94 -20.09
CA GLU A 247 28.53 2.64 -20.34
C GLU A 247 28.74 2.40 -21.84
N GLU A 248 27.73 2.68 -22.67
CA GLU A 248 27.81 2.56 -24.14
C GLU A 248 28.84 3.54 -24.74
N GLN A 249 28.92 4.77 -24.22
CA GLN A 249 29.90 5.76 -24.68
C GLN A 249 31.34 5.34 -24.35
N GLU A 250 31.60 4.86 -23.13
CA GLU A 250 32.94 4.43 -22.72
C GLU A 250 33.36 3.14 -23.45
N GLN A 251 32.44 2.19 -23.64
CA GLN A 251 32.72 0.98 -24.42
C GLN A 251 32.95 1.29 -25.90
N GLY A 252 32.24 2.28 -26.46
CA GLY A 252 32.42 2.74 -27.83
C GLY A 252 33.72 3.54 -28.05
N ARG A 253 34.31 4.14 -27.01
CA ARG A 253 35.63 4.80 -27.04
C ARG A 253 36.81 3.83 -26.96
N LEU A 254 36.57 2.60 -26.51
CA LEU A 254 37.57 1.54 -26.39
C LEU A 254 37.73 0.69 -27.66
N LEU A 255 36.97 0.99 -28.72
CA LEU A 255 37.04 0.37 -30.05
C LEU A 255 37.64 1.35 -31.07
#